data_AF-A0AAE5H1Y4-F1
#
_entry.id   AF-A0AAE5H1Y4-F1
#
_cell.length_a   1.000
_cell.length_b   1.000
_cell.length_c   1.000
_cell.angle_alpha   90.00
_cell.angle_beta   90.00
_cell.angle_gamma   90.00
#
_symmetry.space_group_name_H-M   'P 1'
#
loop_
_entity.id
_entity.type
_entity.pdbx_description
1 polymer ?
#
loop_
_entity_poly.entity_id
_entity_poly.type
_entity_poly.pdbx_seq_one_letter_code
_entity_poly.pdbx_strand_id
1 'polypeptide(L)'
;MLEVIISMALIAIISVGVYNAYLLLIKQTKDAQVKQTAALKGKNVIEEIKVETKNGEFHISEGALNVGSINFEQSAGGSVAVYKRYLDENYNECSESLSKYVETITLNKTQALIDGKSIEVNSAGGIGNAGSSGGNVETFDYSVFVKNSNGSIEIGRMDDESGDLGTSPAEIKYDKDIKLFAYTSWDSSKKQKKIIIKDEDGKQLIGRVFSNIDSIEEAKKQIKFTVNFKDYVLDKSKNIQINLYNKDDEPINICLEKSSELNVDIETRQGEVNVYNNRSEEGTQIGDLHDIKVQVAYTNGGDLFTGYFNENVDVENP
;
A
#
# COMPACT_ATOMS: atom_id res chain seq x y z
N MET A 1 -51.96 -42.76 20.36
CA MET A 1 -51.09 -43.36 19.32
C MET A 1 -50.98 -42.48 18.08
N LEU A 2 -52.09 -42.01 17.49
CA LEU A 2 -52.06 -41.12 16.32
C LEU A 2 -51.20 -39.87 16.51
N GLU A 3 -51.35 -39.17 17.63
CA GLU A 3 -50.55 -37.98 17.96
C GLU A 3 -49.05 -38.28 18.02
N VAL A 4 -48.66 -39.41 18.61
CA VAL A 4 -47.25 -39.84 18.69
C VAL A 4 -46.68 -40.09 17.30
N ILE A 5 -47.46 -40.72 16.41
CA ILE A 5 -47.05 -41.00 15.02
C ILE A 5 -46.89 -39.67 14.25
N ILE A 6 -47.82 -38.72 14.42
CA ILE A 6 -47.75 -37.41 13.77
C ILE A 6 -46.56 -36.62 14.29
N SER A 7 -46.30 -36.61 15.61
CA SER A 7 -45.14 -35.94 16.20
C SER A 7 -43.82 -36.54 15.71
N MET A 8 -43.71 -37.88 15.63
CA MET A 8 -42.53 -38.54 15.07
C MET A 8 -42.31 -38.19 13.59
N ALA A 9 -43.38 -38.13 12.79
CA ALA A 9 -43.29 -37.75 11.39
C ALA A 9 -42.86 -36.28 11.21
N LEU A 10 -43.40 -35.36 12.02
CA LEU A 10 -43.02 -33.95 12.00
C LEU A 10 -41.55 -33.74 12.42
N ILE A 11 -41.10 -34.45 13.46
CA ILE A 11 -39.68 -34.40 13.90
C ILE A 11 -38.77 -34.92 12.79
N ALA A 12 -39.13 -36.02 12.11
CA ALA A 12 -38.32 -36.57 11.03
C ALA A 12 -38.18 -35.57 9.85
N ILE A 13 -39.26 -34.91 9.45
CA ILE A 13 -39.23 -33.91 8.36
C ILE A 13 -38.37 -32.70 8.75
N ILE A 14 -38.54 -32.17 9.97
CA ILE A 14 -37.77 -31.01 10.45
C ILE A 14 -36.28 -31.36 10.61
N SER A 15 -35.96 -32.58 11.09
CA SER A 15 -34.59 -33.00 11.35
C SER A 15 -33.72 -33.01 10.08
N VAL A 16 -34.28 -33.39 8.93
CA VAL A 16 -33.55 -33.34 7.64
C VAL A 16 -33.21 -31.89 7.26
N GLY A 17 -34.15 -30.97 7.44
CA GLY A 17 -33.94 -29.54 7.16
C GLY A 17 -32.87 -28.92 8.07
N VAL A 18 -32.94 -29.20 9.38
CA VAL A 18 -31.96 -28.70 10.36
C VAL A 18 -30.58 -29.28 10.11
N TYR A 19 -30.47 -30.56 9.77
CA TYR A 19 -29.19 -31.20 9.47
C TYR A 19 -28.50 -30.57 8.24
N ASN A 20 -29.25 -30.33 7.17
CA ASN A 20 -28.71 -29.69 5.97
C ASN A 20 -28.29 -28.24 6.23
N ALA A 21 -29.08 -27.48 6.99
CA ALA A 21 -28.72 -26.12 7.40
C ALA A 21 -27.44 -26.12 8.27
N TYR A 22 -27.32 -27.07 9.19
CA TYR A 22 -26.14 -27.23 10.04
C TYR A 22 -24.87 -27.56 9.22
N LEU A 23 -24.96 -28.47 8.24
CA LEU A 23 -23.85 -28.78 7.34
C LEU A 23 -23.42 -27.56 6.51
N LEU A 24 -24.37 -26.75 6.02
CA LEU A 24 -24.07 -25.53 5.29
C LEU A 24 -23.33 -24.51 6.17
N LEU A 25 -23.78 -24.33 7.42
CA LEU A 25 -23.13 -23.44 8.38
C LEU A 25 -21.71 -23.90 8.72
N ILE A 26 -21.48 -25.20 8.93
CA ILE A 26 -20.12 -25.74 9.13
C ILE A 26 -19.26 -25.47 7.91
N LYS A 27 -19.77 -25.68 6.70
CA LYS A 27 -19.01 -25.43 5.47
C LYS A 27 -18.63 -23.95 5.35
N GLN A 28 -19.59 -23.05 5.54
CA GLN A 28 -19.35 -21.60 5.47
C GLN A 28 -18.35 -21.11 6.53
N THR A 29 -18.46 -21.61 7.77
CA THR A 29 -17.53 -21.25 8.84
C THR A 29 -16.13 -21.79 8.59
N LYS A 30 -16.01 -23.01 8.07
CA LYS A 30 -14.71 -23.59 7.67
C LYS A 30 -14.08 -22.82 6.52
N ASP A 31 -14.85 -22.45 5.49
CA ASP A 31 -14.36 -21.64 4.37
C ASP A 31 -13.92 -20.25 4.83
N ALA A 32 -14.66 -19.64 5.77
CA ALA A 32 -14.29 -18.35 6.37
C ALA A 32 -13.01 -18.47 7.21
N GLN A 33 -12.85 -19.53 7.99
CA GLN A 33 -11.62 -19.80 8.75
C GLN A 33 -10.41 -19.94 7.82
N VAL A 34 -10.52 -20.70 6.72
CA VAL A 34 -9.45 -20.85 5.74
C VAL A 34 -9.04 -19.50 5.15
N LYS A 35 -10.00 -18.63 4.80
CA LYS A 35 -9.70 -17.27 4.30
C LYS A 35 -9.01 -16.41 5.36
N GLN A 36 -9.44 -16.47 6.61
CA GLN A 36 -8.81 -15.72 7.70
C GLN A 36 -7.38 -16.19 7.98
N THR A 37 -7.13 -17.50 8.00
CA THR A 37 -5.80 -18.06 8.18
C THR A 37 -4.88 -17.71 7.00
N ALA A 38 -5.36 -17.81 5.76
CA ALA A 38 -4.62 -17.36 4.58
C ALA A 38 -4.28 -15.87 4.64
N ALA A 39 -5.23 -15.02 5.09
CA ALA A 39 -4.99 -13.59 5.24
C ALA A 39 -3.95 -13.28 6.32
N LEU A 40 -3.95 -14.00 7.44
CA LEU A 40 -2.92 -13.85 8.47
C LEU A 40 -1.55 -14.26 7.93
N LYS A 41 -1.47 -15.39 7.22
CA LYS A 41 -0.21 -15.88 6.62
C LYS A 41 0.33 -14.90 5.58
N GLY A 42 -0.51 -14.42 4.67
CA GLY A 42 -0.12 -13.44 3.67
C GLY A 42 0.31 -12.11 4.26
N LYS A 43 -0.34 -11.64 5.33
CA LYS A 43 0.09 -10.45 6.08
C LYS A 43 1.45 -10.64 6.76
N ASN A 44 1.70 -11.81 7.35
CA ASN A 44 2.99 -12.11 7.97
C ASN A 44 4.13 -12.06 6.95
N VAL A 45 3.91 -12.59 5.74
CA VAL A 45 4.90 -12.53 4.64
C VAL A 45 5.18 -11.08 4.22
N ILE A 46 4.14 -10.25 4.11
CA ILE A 46 4.32 -8.82 3.81
C ILE A 46 5.19 -8.15 4.88
N GLU A 47 4.91 -8.39 6.16
CA GLU A 47 5.70 -7.80 7.25
C GLU A 47 7.13 -8.35 7.33
N GLU A 48 7.34 -9.65 7.06
CA GLU A 48 8.67 -10.25 6.95
C GLU A 48 9.49 -9.53 5.87
N ILE A 49 8.93 -9.36 4.66
CA ILE A 49 9.62 -8.64 3.58
C ILE A 49 9.96 -7.21 3.98
N LYS A 50 9.01 -6.46 4.57
CA LYS A 50 9.26 -5.08 5.04
C LYS A 50 10.38 -5.00 6.08
N VAL A 51 10.47 -5.99 6.97
CA VAL A 51 11.53 -6.06 7.98
C VAL A 51 12.88 -6.32 7.32
N GLU A 52 12.96 -7.26 6.39
CA GLU A 52 14.22 -7.55 5.70
C GLU A 52 14.68 -6.39 4.81
N THR A 53 13.76 -5.69 4.16
CA THR A 53 14.08 -4.45 3.44
C THR A 53 14.64 -3.38 4.38
N LYS A 54 14.08 -3.21 5.59
CA LYS A 54 14.61 -2.27 6.58
C LYS A 54 16.01 -2.65 7.08
N ASN A 55 16.34 -3.94 7.08
CA ASN A 55 17.65 -4.44 7.48
C ASN A 55 18.70 -4.35 6.36
N GLY A 56 18.31 -3.97 5.14
CA GLY A 56 19.20 -3.92 3.98
C GLY A 56 19.42 -5.28 3.31
N GLU A 57 18.63 -6.31 3.63
CA GLU A 57 18.76 -7.66 3.06
C GLU A 57 17.97 -7.84 1.74
N PHE A 58 17.68 -6.73 1.06
CA PHE A 58 16.83 -6.70 -0.12
C PHE A 58 17.62 -6.13 -1.30
N HIS A 59 18.33 -7.01 -2.00
CA HIS A 59 19.30 -6.67 -3.04
C HIS A 59 19.11 -7.51 -4.30
N ILE A 60 19.49 -6.94 -5.44
CA ILE A 60 19.64 -7.68 -6.70
C ILE A 60 21.11 -8.03 -6.87
N SER A 61 21.47 -9.30 -6.74
CA SER A 61 22.83 -9.82 -6.99
C SER A 61 22.80 -10.77 -8.19
N GLU A 62 23.67 -10.54 -9.19
CA GLU A 62 23.87 -11.44 -10.35
C GLU A 62 22.57 -11.82 -11.12
N GLY A 63 21.57 -10.93 -11.16
CA GLY A 63 20.29 -11.19 -11.83
C GLY A 63 19.30 -12.04 -11.03
N ALA A 64 19.64 -12.41 -9.79
CA ALA A 64 18.72 -12.95 -8.81
C ALA A 64 18.33 -11.84 -7.82
N LEU A 65 17.04 -11.68 -7.57
CA LEU A 65 16.52 -10.76 -6.56
C LEU A 65 16.34 -11.54 -5.26
N ASN A 66 17.02 -11.11 -4.20
CA ASN A 66 17.04 -11.80 -2.91
C ASN A 66 16.42 -10.92 -1.82
N VAL A 67 15.65 -11.55 -0.95
CA VAL A 67 14.90 -10.91 0.14
C VAL A 67 15.06 -11.79 1.37
N GLY A 68 16.11 -11.54 2.16
CA GLY A 68 16.53 -12.46 3.21
C GLY A 68 16.78 -13.87 2.66
N SER A 69 15.91 -14.83 2.99
CA SER A 69 15.99 -16.23 2.52
C SER A 69 15.21 -16.54 1.24
N ILE A 70 14.50 -15.56 0.67
CA ILE A 70 13.64 -15.73 -0.50
C ILE A 70 14.42 -15.38 -1.77
N ASN A 71 14.59 -16.35 -2.66
CA ASN A 71 15.26 -16.18 -3.95
C ASN A 71 14.20 -16.09 -5.06
N PHE A 72 14.18 -14.98 -5.79
CA PHE A 72 13.20 -14.77 -6.86
C PHE A 72 13.73 -15.22 -8.21
N GLU A 73 12.88 -15.89 -8.98
CA GLU A 73 13.15 -16.19 -10.39
C GLU A 73 12.85 -14.95 -11.22
N GLN A 74 13.88 -14.39 -11.87
CA GLN A 74 13.72 -13.22 -12.72
C GLN A 74 13.29 -13.62 -14.14
N SER A 75 12.29 -12.93 -14.69
CA SER A 75 11.87 -13.11 -16.07
C SER A 75 12.91 -12.54 -17.06
N ALA A 76 12.99 -13.14 -18.25
CA ALA A 76 13.85 -12.65 -19.33
C ALA A 76 13.47 -11.20 -19.71
N GLY A 77 14.27 -10.23 -19.28
CA GLY A 77 14.00 -8.79 -19.43
C GLY A 77 14.06 -7.99 -18.12
N GLY A 78 14.16 -8.65 -16.95
CA GLY A 78 14.49 -8.00 -15.67
C GLY A 78 13.37 -7.20 -14.99
N SER A 79 12.22 -7.02 -15.64
CA SER A 79 11.12 -6.17 -15.12
C SER A 79 10.21 -6.86 -14.10
N VAL A 80 10.17 -8.20 -14.10
CA VAL A 80 9.31 -8.99 -13.21
C VAL A 80 10.12 -10.12 -12.57
N ALA A 81 10.02 -10.25 -11.25
CA ALA A 81 10.59 -11.35 -10.47
C ALA A 81 9.46 -12.10 -9.75
N VAL A 82 9.51 -13.42 -9.71
CA VAL A 82 8.46 -14.25 -9.09
C VAL A 82 9.08 -15.27 -8.16
N TYR A 83 8.53 -15.38 -6.97
CA TYR A 83 8.78 -16.48 -6.04
C TYR A 83 7.50 -17.27 -5.83
N LYS A 84 7.63 -18.60 -5.79
CA LYS A 84 6.52 -19.52 -5.54
C LYS A 84 6.93 -20.56 -4.51
N ARG A 85 6.07 -20.78 -3.54
CA ARG A 85 6.15 -21.93 -2.63
C ARG A 85 4.80 -22.61 -2.46
N TYR A 86 4.87 -23.90 -2.16
CA TYR A 86 3.71 -24.77 -2.05
C TYR A 86 3.44 -25.08 -0.58
N LEU A 87 2.17 -25.00 -0.17
CA LEU A 87 1.76 -25.11 1.22
C LEU A 87 0.76 -26.26 1.44
N ASP A 88 0.93 -26.98 2.56
CA ASP A 88 0.04 -28.04 3.00
C ASP A 88 -1.27 -27.48 3.60
N GLU A 89 -2.13 -28.35 4.15
CA GLU A 89 -3.39 -27.92 4.78
C GLU A 89 -3.23 -27.04 6.04
N ASN A 90 -2.04 -27.04 6.63
CA ASN A 90 -1.67 -26.29 7.82
C ASN A 90 -0.80 -25.06 7.49
N TYR A 91 -0.65 -24.71 6.20
CA TYR A 91 0.18 -23.60 5.70
C TYR A 91 1.70 -23.78 5.95
N ASN A 92 2.16 -25.01 6.07
CA ASN A 92 3.59 -25.35 6.09
C ASN A 92 4.10 -25.64 4.69
N GLU A 93 5.37 -25.35 4.45
CA GLU A 93 6.01 -25.65 3.16
C GLU A 93 6.04 -27.15 2.87
N CYS A 94 5.68 -27.53 1.65
CA CYS A 94 5.62 -28.91 1.22
C CYS A 94 5.94 -29.04 -0.29
N SER A 95 6.03 -30.28 -0.79
CA SER A 95 6.16 -30.51 -2.22
C SER A 95 4.85 -30.19 -2.97
N GLU A 96 4.95 -29.80 -4.24
CA GLU A 96 3.79 -29.48 -5.09
C GLU A 96 2.72 -30.58 -5.09
N SER A 97 3.14 -31.86 -5.11
CA SER A 97 2.25 -33.02 -5.09
C SER A 97 1.39 -33.16 -3.82
N LEU A 98 1.82 -32.57 -2.72
CA LEU A 98 1.12 -32.59 -1.42
C LEU A 98 0.44 -31.26 -1.11
N SER A 99 0.57 -30.29 -2.01
CA SER A 99 0.13 -28.94 -1.79
C SER A 99 -1.39 -28.80 -1.90
N LYS A 100 -1.93 -28.02 -0.99
CA LYS A 100 -3.33 -27.57 -1.04
C LYS A 100 -3.42 -26.11 -1.44
N TYR A 101 -2.40 -25.33 -1.08
CA TYR A 101 -2.31 -23.92 -1.39
C TYR A 101 -0.98 -23.61 -2.07
N VAL A 102 -0.97 -22.53 -2.85
CA VAL A 102 0.21 -21.94 -3.43
C VAL A 102 0.33 -20.51 -2.93
N GLU A 103 1.52 -20.15 -2.48
CA GLU A 103 1.88 -18.76 -2.19
C GLU A 103 2.77 -18.24 -3.31
N THR A 104 2.39 -17.10 -3.89
CA THR A 104 3.13 -16.44 -4.96
C THR A 104 3.46 -15.02 -4.52
N ILE A 105 4.73 -14.66 -4.60
CA ILE A 105 5.20 -13.29 -4.44
C ILE A 105 5.67 -12.82 -5.82
N THR A 106 5.16 -11.68 -6.28
CA THR A 106 5.53 -11.08 -7.57
C THR A 106 6.07 -9.69 -7.32
N LEU A 107 7.28 -9.43 -7.79
CA LEU A 107 7.88 -8.10 -7.83
C LEU A 107 7.81 -7.58 -9.25
N ASN A 108 7.27 -6.39 -9.41
CA ASN A 108 7.38 -5.63 -10.65
C ASN A 108 8.23 -4.41 -10.37
N LYS A 109 9.28 -4.21 -11.19
CA LYS A 109 10.05 -2.97 -11.13
C LYS A 109 9.16 -1.82 -11.57
N THR A 110 9.12 -0.79 -10.73
CA THR A 110 8.31 0.41 -10.91
C THR A 110 9.19 1.63 -10.69
N GLN A 111 9.48 2.37 -11.74
CA GLN A 111 10.26 3.59 -11.58
C GLN A 111 9.37 4.69 -10.99
N ALA A 112 9.73 5.23 -9.82
CA ALA A 112 9.36 6.62 -9.55
C ALA A 112 10.35 7.48 -10.35
N LEU A 113 9.89 8.04 -11.45
CA LEU A 113 10.73 8.89 -12.27
C LEU A 113 10.83 10.28 -11.64
N ILE A 114 12.06 10.76 -11.50
CA ILE A 114 12.34 12.19 -11.41
C ILE A 114 11.89 12.82 -12.74
N ASP A 115 11.22 13.97 -12.68
CA ASP A 115 10.69 14.77 -13.82
C ASP A 115 9.24 14.52 -14.25
N GLY A 116 8.34 14.24 -13.29
CA GLY A 116 6.92 14.61 -13.45
C GLY A 116 6.05 13.67 -14.29
N LYS A 117 6.38 12.38 -14.35
CA LYS A 117 5.41 11.34 -14.76
C LYS A 117 5.09 10.44 -13.57
N SER A 118 3.81 10.44 -13.22
CA SER A 118 3.20 9.87 -12.04
C SER A 118 3.53 8.39 -11.80
N ILE A 119 3.83 8.05 -10.53
CA ILE A 119 3.46 6.76 -9.94
C ILE A 119 1.98 6.50 -10.25
N GLU A 120 1.65 5.50 -11.07
CA GLU A 120 0.26 5.16 -11.42
C GLU A 120 -0.29 4.22 -10.35
N VAL A 121 -1.25 4.60 -9.51
CA VAL A 121 -1.78 3.68 -8.48
C VAL A 121 -3.05 2.99 -9.01
N ASN A 122 -3.16 1.68 -8.83
CA ASN A 122 -4.35 0.90 -9.15
C ASN A 122 -5.39 0.94 -8.02
N SER A 123 -6.62 0.50 -8.30
CA SER A 123 -7.76 0.57 -7.35
C SER A 123 -7.60 -0.27 -6.09
N ALA A 124 -6.64 -1.21 -6.08
CA ALA A 124 -6.31 -2.03 -4.92
C ALA A 124 -5.11 -1.48 -4.11
N GLY A 125 -4.58 -0.30 -4.48
CA GLY A 125 -3.41 0.30 -3.82
C GLY A 125 -2.06 -0.29 -4.26
N GLY A 126 -1.98 -1.06 -5.34
CA GLY A 126 -0.70 -1.40 -5.98
C GLY A 126 -0.31 -0.35 -7.02
N ILE A 127 0.96 -0.15 -7.34
CA ILE A 127 1.34 0.70 -8.48
C ILE A 127 1.14 -0.12 -9.77
N GLY A 128 0.47 0.46 -10.75
CA GLY A 128 0.32 -0.04 -12.12
C GLY A 128 1.57 0.30 -12.92
N ASN A 129 2.09 -0.69 -13.63
CA ASN A 129 3.19 -0.47 -14.55
C ASN A 129 2.65 0.26 -15.79
N ALA A 130 3.33 1.32 -16.25
CA ALA A 130 3.04 1.97 -17.52
C ALA A 130 3.26 0.96 -18.66
N GLY A 131 2.22 0.18 -19.00
CA GLY A 131 2.27 -0.89 -20.00
C GLY A 131 1.54 -2.19 -19.64
N SER A 132 1.01 -2.34 -18.42
CA SER A 132 0.15 -3.48 -18.10
C SER A 132 -1.29 -3.20 -18.56
N SER A 133 -1.84 -4.08 -19.39
CA SER A 133 -3.21 -4.02 -19.93
C SER A 133 -4.32 -4.25 -18.89
N GLY A 134 -4.03 -4.12 -17.60
CA GLY A 134 -4.98 -4.09 -16.50
C GLY A 134 -5.24 -2.63 -16.10
N GLY A 135 -6.49 -2.17 -16.30
CA GLY A 135 -6.88 -0.76 -16.27
C GLY A 135 -6.19 0.11 -15.21
N ASN A 136 -5.41 1.06 -15.71
CA ASN A 136 -4.89 2.20 -14.94
C ASN A 136 -6.03 2.86 -14.17
N VAL A 137 -5.80 3.23 -12.91
CA VAL A 137 -6.80 3.95 -12.12
C VAL A 137 -6.39 5.41 -12.01
N GLU A 138 -7.29 6.29 -12.43
CA GLU A 138 -7.10 7.73 -12.31
C GLU A 138 -7.13 8.13 -10.83
N THR A 139 -6.13 8.89 -10.39
CA THR A 139 -5.99 9.38 -9.01
C THR A 139 -6.15 10.90 -8.94
N PHE A 140 -6.45 11.40 -7.73
CA PHE A 140 -6.34 12.83 -7.42
C PHE A 140 -4.92 13.12 -6.93
N ASP A 141 -4.09 13.64 -7.82
CA ASP A 141 -2.66 13.85 -7.55
C ASP A 141 -2.43 15.19 -6.82
N TYR A 142 -1.58 15.13 -5.79
CA TYR A 142 -1.09 16.30 -5.07
C TYR A 142 0.38 16.10 -4.69
N SER A 143 1.26 16.98 -5.18
CA SER A 143 2.70 16.85 -4.98
C SER A 143 3.27 18.07 -4.27
N VAL A 144 4.10 17.81 -3.26
CA VAL A 144 4.74 18.86 -2.45
C VAL A 144 6.23 18.62 -2.36
N PHE A 145 6.99 19.71 -2.27
CA PHE A 145 8.41 19.66 -1.97
C PHE A 145 8.67 20.11 -0.53
N VAL A 146 9.69 19.53 0.08
CA VAL A 146 10.28 19.97 1.33
C VAL A 146 11.74 20.24 1.07
N LYS A 147 12.17 21.48 1.30
CA LYS A 147 13.57 21.90 1.15
C LYS A 147 14.01 22.64 2.40
N ASN A 148 15.30 22.62 2.69
CA ASN A 148 15.91 23.46 3.71
C ASN A 148 17.09 24.21 3.11
N SER A 149 17.17 25.51 3.43
CA SER A 149 18.26 26.38 3.01
C SER A 149 18.48 27.41 4.11
N ASN A 150 19.73 27.64 4.51
CA ASN A 150 20.13 28.74 5.38
C ASN A 150 19.30 28.91 6.69
N GLY A 151 18.89 27.80 7.32
CA GLY A 151 18.20 27.84 8.61
C GLY A 151 16.68 28.07 8.56
N SER A 152 16.04 27.86 7.40
CA SER A 152 14.58 27.70 7.28
C SER A 152 14.24 26.40 6.55
N ILE A 153 13.09 25.81 6.89
CA ILE A 153 12.47 24.75 6.11
C ILE A 153 11.33 25.36 5.33
N GLU A 154 11.31 25.13 4.02
CA GLU A 154 10.24 25.55 3.14
C GLU A 154 9.45 24.34 2.66
N ILE A 155 8.13 24.45 2.74
CA ILE A 155 7.20 23.47 2.18
C ILE A 155 6.36 24.15 1.13
N GLY A 156 6.43 23.66 -0.11
CA GLY A 156 5.67 24.20 -1.22
C GLY A 156 5.07 23.12 -2.09
N ARG A 157 4.27 23.54 -3.06
CA ARG A 157 3.69 22.64 -4.07
C ARG A 157 4.66 22.52 -5.24
N MET A 158 4.66 21.38 -5.93
CA MET A 158 5.45 21.23 -7.15
C MET A 158 4.81 21.93 -8.36
N ASP A 159 3.51 22.13 -8.31
CA ASP A 159 2.65 22.63 -9.37
C ASP A 159 1.67 23.69 -8.83
N ASP A 160 1.29 24.62 -9.70
CA ASP A 160 0.27 25.65 -9.40
C ASP A 160 -1.01 25.31 -10.20
N GLU A 161 -1.94 24.59 -9.56
CA GLU A 161 -3.21 24.20 -10.18
C GLU A 161 -4.41 24.97 -9.60
N SER A 162 -5.50 25.01 -10.37
CA SER A 162 -6.75 25.58 -9.89
C SER A 162 -7.30 24.80 -8.69
N GLY A 163 -7.67 25.49 -7.61
CA GLY A 163 -8.24 24.85 -6.41
C GLY A 163 -7.26 24.65 -5.26
N ASP A 164 -5.99 25.05 -5.44
CA ASP A 164 -5.02 25.01 -4.37
C ASP A 164 -5.24 26.04 -3.26
N LEU A 165 -4.73 25.72 -2.07
CA LEU A 165 -4.79 26.54 -0.86
C LEU A 165 -3.38 26.89 -0.40
N GLY A 166 -3.09 28.19 -0.31
CA GLY A 166 -1.75 28.71 -0.06
C GLY A 166 -0.98 28.85 -1.36
N THR A 167 -0.60 30.09 -1.72
CA THR A 167 -0.01 30.44 -3.02
C THR A 167 1.51 30.61 -2.99
N SER A 168 2.13 30.41 -1.84
CA SER A 168 3.58 30.58 -1.66
C SER A 168 4.11 29.48 -0.74
N PRO A 169 5.37 29.04 -0.93
CA PRO A 169 6.01 28.12 -0.01
C PRO A 169 5.89 28.63 1.43
N ALA A 170 5.48 27.75 2.33
CA ALA A 170 5.33 28.07 3.74
C ALA A 170 6.63 27.78 4.46
N GLU A 171 7.14 28.76 5.20
CA GLU A 171 8.31 28.60 6.06
C GLU A 171 7.92 28.02 7.43
N ILE A 172 8.68 27.02 7.86
CA ILE A 172 8.67 26.42 9.19
C ILE A 172 10.00 26.75 9.88
N LYS A 173 9.93 27.04 11.18
CA LYS A 173 11.13 27.30 11.97
C LYS A 173 12.02 26.05 12.06
N TYR A 174 13.31 26.26 11.87
CA TYR A 174 14.33 25.21 11.82
C TYR A 174 14.79 24.70 13.18
N ASP A 175 14.35 25.30 14.28
CA ASP A 175 14.81 24.99 15.64
C ASP A 175 14.23 23.69 16.22
N LYS A 176 13.20 23.09 15.60
CA LYS A 176 12.53 21.86 16.07
C LYS A 176 12.60 20.72 15.06
N ASP A 177 12.20 19.52 15.49
CA ASP A 177 11.88 18.42 14.57
C ASP A 177 10.71 18.82 13.66
N ILE A 178 10.68 18.32 12.43
CA ILE A 178 9.65 18.67 11.45
C ILE A 178 8.45 17.77 11.68
N LYS A 179 7.31 18.35 12.03
CA LYS A 179 6.04 17.62 12.19
C LYS A 179 4.99 18.17 11.23
N LEU A 180 4.58 17.33 10.30
CA LEU A 180 3.55 17.64 9.32
C LEU A 180 2.29 16.84 9.61
N PHE A 181 1.15 17.47 9.41
CA PHE A 181 -0.15 16.87 9.63
C PHE A 181 -0.95 16.99 8.33
N ALA A 182 -1.09 15.89 7.59
CA ALA A 182 -1.88 15.87 6.37
C ALA A 182 -3.28 15.31 6.65
N TYR A 183 -4.29 16.06 6.22
CA TYR A 183 -5.70 15.72 6.40
C TYR A 183 -6.35 15.58 5.03
N THR A 184 -6.96 14.42 4.77
CA THR A 184 -7.82 14.22 3.59
C THR A 184 -9.28 14.07 3.98
N SER A 185 -10.18 14.48 3.09
CA SER A 185 -11.63 14.34 3.30
C SER A 185 -12.41 14.43 1.99
N TRP A 186 -13.53 13.71 1.94
CA TRP A 186 -14.57 13.85 0.91
C TRP A 186 -15.79 14.58 1.48
N ASP A 187 -16.26 15.62 0.78
CA ASP A 187 -17.50 16.34 1.05
C ASP A 187 -18.51 16.05 -0.07
N SER A 188 -19.39 15.09 0.18
CA SER A 188 -20.43 14.67 -0.78
C SER A 188 -21.44 15.77 -1.10
N SER A 189 -21.67 16.71 -0.18
CA SER A 189 -22.60 17.82 -0.39
C SER A 189 -22.03 18.86 -1.35
N LYS A 190 -20.70 19.06 -1.31
CA LYS A 190 -19.99 19.97 -2.23
C LYS A 190 -19.37 19.29 -3.43
N LYS A 191 -19.44 17.95 -3.50
CA LYS A 191 -18.75 17.14 -4.51
C LYS A 191 -17.26 17.47 -4.60
N GLN A 192 -16.61 17.51 -3.44
CA GLN A 192 -15.21 17.95 -3.32
C GLN A 192 -14.38 16.98 -2.50
N LYS A 193 -13.20 16.61 -3.01
CA LYS A 193 -12.13 16.00 -2.21
C LYS A 193 -11.12 17.07 -1.83
N LYS A 194 -10.48 16.89 -0.68
CA LYS A 194 -9.53 17.87 -0.15
C LYS A 194 -8.33 17.19 0.48
N ILE A 195 -7.16 17.80 0.32
CA ILE A 195 -5.95 17.52 1.11
C ILE A 195 -5.44 18.83 1.72
N ILE A 196 -5.10 18.82 3.01
CA ILE A 196 -4.54 19.99 3.73
C ILE A 196 -3.35 19.54 4.54
N ILE A 197 -2.26 20.29 4.45
CA ILE A 197 -1.05 20.10 5.25
C ILE A 197 -0.96 21.22 6.28
N LYS A 198 -0.73 20.85 7.53
CA LYS A 198 -0.56 21.75 8.68
C LYS A 198 0.74 21.47 9.41
N ASP A 199 1.23 22.46 10.15
CA ASP A 199 2.31 22.30 11.11
C ASP A 199 1.80 21.82 12.50
N GLU A 200 2.71 21.68 13.45
CA GLU A 200 2.42 21.27 14.84
C GLU A 200 1.54 22.25 15.61
N ASP A 201 1.54 23.54 15.24
CA ASP A 201 0.71 24.57 15.85
C ASP A 201 -0.70 24.60 15.23
N GLY A 202 -0.97 23.74 14.23
CA GLY A 202 -2.23 23.65 13.53
C GLY A 202 -2.44 24.73 12.46
N LYS A 203 -1.39 25.51 12.15
CA LYS A 203 -1.40 26.48 11.05
C LYS A 203 -1.39 25.73 9.73
N GLN A 204 -2.30 26.13 8.83
CA GLN A 204 -2.31 25.59 7.47
C GLN A 204 -1.11 26.10 6.69
N LEU A 205 -0.32 25.17 6.15
CA LEU A 205 0.83 25.46 5.31
C LEU A 205 0.40 25.54 3.85
N ILE A 206 -0.12 24.42 3.32
CA ILE A 206 -0.56 24.26 1.93
C ILE A 206 -1.73 23.27 1.85
N GLY A 207 -2.43 23.21 0.72
CA GLY A 207 -3.43 22.18 0.43
C GLY A 207 -4.00 22.28 -0.98
N ARG A 208 -4.95 21.39 -1.31
CA ARG A 208 -5.69 21.38 -2.58
C ARG A 208 -7.14 20.94 -2.36
N VAL A 209 -8.05 21.54 -3.12
CA VAL A 209 -9.46 21.15 -3.22
C VAL A 209 -9.74 20.68 -4.65
N PHE A 210 -9.99 19.39 -4.81
CA PHE A 210 -10.44 18.79 -6.05
C PHE A 210 -11.96 18.96 -6.15
N SER A 211 -12.41 19.78 -7.11
CA SER A 211 -13.83 20.15 -7.28
C SER A 211 -14.46 19.51 -8.49
N ASN A 212 -15.80 19.59 -8.57
CA ASN A 212 -16.61 19.11 -9.70
C ASN A 212 -16.54 17.59 -9.90
N ILE A 213 -16.54 16.83 -8.79
CA ILE A 213 -16.52 15.36 -8.81
C ILE A 213 -17.97 14.87 -8.99
N ASP A 214 -18.40 14.75 -10.24
CA ASP A 214 -19.82 14.63 -10.57
C ASP A 214 -20.34 13.18 -10.62
N SER A 215 -19.45 12.19 -10.58
CA SER A 215 -19.81 10.78 -10.56
C SER A 215 -19.36 10.04 -9.29
N ILE A 216 -20.07 8.98 -8.95
CA ILE A 216 -19.70 8.08 -7.84
C ILE A 216 -18.36 7.39 -8.14
N GLU A 217 -18.08 7.07 -9.40
CA GLU A 217 -16.80 6.46 -9.80
C GLU A 217 -15.63 7.41 -9.59
N GLU A 218 -15.79 8.70 -9.92
CA GLU A 218 -14.77 9.71 -9.61
C GLU A 218 -14.60 9.95 -8.12
N ALA A 219 -15.68 9.90 -7.35
CA ALA A 219 -15.61 10.02 -5.89
C ALA A 219 -14.86 8.85 -5.24
N LYS A 220 -14.78 7.69 -5.90
CA LYS A 220 -13.99 6.53 -5.47
C LYS A 220 -12.51 6.60 -5.87
N LYS A 221 -12.10 7.61 -6.64
CA LYS A 221 -10.68 7.79 -6.97
C LYS A 221 -9.91 8.14 -5.69
N GLN A 222 -8.75 7.49 -5.54
CA GLN A 222 -7.87 7.66 -4.40
C GLN A 222 -7.06 8.96 -4.54
N ILE A 223 -6.68 9.56 -3.40
CA ILE A 223 -5.73 10.67 -3.39
C ILE A 223 -4.32 10.10 -3.40
N LYS A 224 -3.49 10.59 -4.32
CA LYS A 224 -2.05 10.32 -4.34
C LYS A 224 -1.30 11.56 -3.87
N PHE A 225 -0.65 11.42 -2.72
CA PHE A 225 0.09 12.49 -2.07
C PHE A 225 1.60 12.24 -2.15
N THR A 226 2.30 13.02 -2.96
CA THR A 226 3.76 12.89 -3.11
C THR A 226 4.48 13.95 -2.28
N VAL A 227 5.49 13.53 -1.51
CA VAL A 227 6.38 14.41 -0.72
C VAL A 227 7.81 14.20 -1.18
N ASN A 228 8.40 15.24 -1.76
CA ASN A 228 9.73 15.21 -2.33
C ASN A 228 10.74 15.98 -1.49
N PHE A 229 11.88 15.33 -1.23
CA PHE A 229 12.99 15.84 -0.45
C PHE A 229 14.27 15.98 -1.29
N LYS A 230 14.16 16.07 -2.63
CA LYS A 230 15.31 16.18 -3.55
C LYS A 230 16.20 17.38 -3.23
N ASP A 231 15.58 18.50 -2.87
CA ASP A 231 16.28 19.74 -2.50
C ASP A 231 16.45 19.89 -0.98
N TYR A 232 16.25 18.80 -0.21
CA TYR A 232 16.49 18.78 1.22
C TYR A 232 17.96 18.47 1.50
N VAL A 233 18.69 19.46 2.01
CA VAL A 233 20.04 19.31 2.54
C VAL A 233 19.97 18.50 3.84
N LEU A 234 20.60 17.33 3.85
CA LEU A 234 20.57 16.41 4.98
C LEU A 234 21.02 17.07 6.29
N ASP A 235 20.17 16.99 7.31
CA ASP A 235 20.49 17.32 8.69
C ASP A 235 20.17 16.12 9.58
N LYS A 236 21.22 15.37 9.94
CA LYS A 236 21.11 14.15 10.77
C LYS A 236 20.61 14.43 12.20
N SER A 237 20.55 15.70 12.62
CA SER A 237 19.99 16.09 13.93
C SER A 237 18.48 16.24 13.93
N LYS A 238 17.83 16.17 12.75
CA LYS A 238 16.40 16.41 12.57
C LYS A 238 15.67 15.15 12.16
N ASN A 239 14.57 14.88 12.86
CA ASN A 239 13.61 13.89 12.41
C ASN A 239 12.44 14.58 11.72
N ILE A 240 11.93 13.95 10.67
CA ILE A 240 10.74 14.40 9.96
C ILE A 240 9.63 13.39 10.24
N GLN A 241 8.50 13.87 10.77
CA GLN A 241 7.33 13.06 11.06
C GLN A 241 6.14 13.57 10.26
N ILE A 242 5.51 12.69 9.50
CA ILE A 242 4.30 12.99 8.73
C ILE A 242 3.14 12.20 9.34
N ASN A 243 2.21 12.91 9.95
CA ASN A 243 1.01 12.36 10.57
C ASN A 243 -0.16 12.43 9.58
N LEU A 244 -0.74 11.28 9.26
CA LEU A 244 -1.80 11.17 8.24
C LEU A 244 -3.16 10.92 8.87
N TYR A 245 -4.12 11.79 8.54
CA TYR A 245 -5.51 11.71 8.95
C TYR A 245 -6.37 11.56 7.70
N ASN A 246 -6.54 10.32 7.24
CA ASN A 246 -7.45 10.01 6.16
C ASN A 246 -8.89 9.94 6.68
N LYS A 247 -9.71 10.91 6.30
CA LYS A 247 -11.16 10.96 6.59
C LYS A 247 -12.00 10.71 5.34
N ASP A 248 -11.37 10.24 4.28
CA ASP A 248 -12.03 9.70 3.11
C ASP A 248 -12.36 8.22 3.34
N ASP A 249 -13.33 7.70 2.61
CA ASP A 249 -13.68 6.27 2.63
C ASP A 249 -12.67 5.46 1.81
N GLU A 250 -12.00 6.10 0.85
CA GLU A 250 -10.97 5.48 0.01
C GLU A 250 -9.57 5.67 0.63
N PRO A 251 -8.65 4.70 0.44
CA PRO A 251 -7.30 4.82 0.96
C PRO A 251 -6.54 5.99 0.31
N ILE A 252 -5.63 6.61 1.07
CA ILE A 252 -4.68 7.60 0.55
C ILE A 252 -3.35 6.91 0.24
N ASN A 253 -2.76 7.27 -0.89
CA ASN A 253 -1.46 6.78 -1.34
C ASN A 253 -0.40 7.85 -1.07
N ILE A 254 0.45 7.69 -0.04
CA ILE A 254 1.55 8.62 0.22
C ILE A 254 2.85 8.13 -0.42
N CYS A 255 3.43 8.93 -1.31
CA CYS A 255 4.70 8.65 -1.97
C CYS A 255 5.79 9.54 -1.37
N LEU A 256 6.79 8.97 -0.71
CA LEU A 256 7.96 9.70 -0.24
C LEU A 256 9.10 9.55 -1.25
N GLU A 257 9.69 10.66 -1.65
CA GLU A 257 10.86 10.71 -2.52
C GLU A 257 12.02 11.32 -1.73
N LYS A 258 12.90 10.49 -1.20
CA LYS A 258 13.97 10.93 -0.27
C LYS A 258 15.24 10.09 -0.37
N SER A 259 16.34 10.62 0.15
CA SER A 259 17.56 9.84 0.40
C SER A 259 17.36 8.78 1.50
N SER A 260 18.15 7.70 1.47
CA SER A 260 18.28 6.71 2.55
C SER A 260 18.71 7.33 3.88
N GLU A 261 19.59 8.35 3.85
CA GLU A 261 20.12 8.99 5.05
C GLU A 261 19.09 9.89 5.77
N LEU A 262 18.02 10.31 5.06
CA LEU A 262 16.99 11.17 5.63
C LEU A 262 15.97 10.34 6.43
N ASN A 263 15.87 10.60 7.74
CA ASN A 263 14.88 9.93 8.58
C ASN A 263 13.51 10.60 8.47
N VAL A 264 12.59 9.96 7.74
CA VAL A 264 11.19 10.37 7.62
C VAL A 264 10.30 9.24 8.14
N ASP A 265 9.59 9.52 9.22
CA ASP A 265 8.60 8.63 9.82
C ASP A 265 7.19 9.01 9.36
N ILE A 266 6.38 8.01 9.02
CA ILE A 266 4.97 8.20 8.65
C ILE A 266 4.12 7.50 9.71
N GLU A 267 3.23 8.28 10.33
CA GLU A 267 2.30 7.75 11.31
C GLU A 267 0.84 7.92 10.82
N THR A 268 0.18 6.79 10.58
CA THR A 268 -1.24 6.76 10.26
C THR A 268 -2.05 6.98 11.54
N ARG A 269 -2.67 8.16 11.65
CA ARG A 269 -3.49 8.55 12.79
C ARG A 269 -4.96 8.20 12.61
N GLN A 270 -5.44 8.18 11.37
CA GLN A 270 -6.83 7.86 11.03
C GLN A 270 -6.95 7.39 9.58
N GLY A 271 -7.87 6.45 9.33
CA GLY A 271 -8.21 5.94 8.00
C GLY A 271 -7.18 4.99 7.41
N GLU A 272 -7.43 4.55 6.18
CA GLU A 272 -6.55 3.63 5.46
C GLU A 272 -5.49 4.42 4.66
N VAL A 273 -4.23 4.00 4.75
CA VAL A 273 -3.08 4.67 4.15
C VAL A 273 -2.17 3.62 3.54
N ASN A 274 -1.83 3.80 2.27
CA ASN A 274 -0.79 3.06 1.57
C ASN A 274 0.47 3.93 1.52
N VAL A 275 1.59 3.40 2.01
CA VAL A 275 2.87 4.11 2.06
C VAL A 275 3.80 3.56 0.99
N TYR A 276 4.28 4.45 0.11
CA TYR A 276 5.27 4.17 -0.91
C TYR A 276 6.51 4.98 -0.56
N ASN A 277 7.55 4.32 -0.05
CA ASN A 277 8.76 5.01 0.38
C ASN A 277 9.83 4.78 -0.66
N ASN A 278 10.22 5.81 -1.42
CA ASN A 278 11.31 5.74 -2.38
C ASN A 278 12.60 6.31 -1.79
N ARG A 279 13.57 5.42 -1.51
CA ARG A 279 14.88 5.65 -0.88
C ARG A 279 15.98 5.19 -1.82
N SER A 280 17.06 5.97 -1.93
CA SER A 280 18.33 5.56 -2.57
C SER A 280 19.47 5.56 -1.57
N GLU A 281 20.40 4.61 -1.68
CA GLU A 281 21.69 4.64 -0.96
C GLU A 281 22.53 5.87 -1.30
N GLU A 282 22.49 6.33 -2.57
CA GLU A 282 23.17 7.56 -2.96
C GLU A 282 22.35 8.77 -2.49
N GLY A 283 22.93 9.56 -1.57
CA GLY A 283 22.27 10.70 -0.93
C GLY A 283 21.68 11.77 -1.87
N THR A 284 22.04 11.73 -3.15
CA THR A 284 21.57 12.65 -4.20
C THR A 284 20.61 12.01 -5.22
N GLN A 285 20.30 10.71 -5.12
CA GLN A 285 19.46 9.98 -6.07
C GLN A 285 18.19 9.41 -5.41
N ILE A 286 17.27 8.93 -6.24
CA ILE A 286 16.04 8.22 -5.84
C ILE A 286 16.23 6.74 -6.24
N GLY A 287 15.77 5.80 -5.41
CA GLY A 287 15.95 4.36 -5.65
C GLY A 287 14.93 3.74 -6.59
N ASP A 288 15.10 2.45 -6.88
CA ASP A 288 14.19 1.67 -7.72
C ASP A 288 13.05 1.08 -6.85
N LEU A 289 11.86 1.67 -6.96
CA LEU A 289 10.67 1.18 -6.29
C LEU A 289 10.17 -0.11 -6.96
N HIS A 290 9.70 -1.07 -6.17
CA HIS A 290 9.13 -2.31 -6.69
C HIS A 290 7.73 -2.52 -6.10
N ASP A 291 6.80 -2.92 -6.96
CA ASP A 291 5.48 -3.40 -6.56
C ASP A 291 5.56 -4.85 -6.16
N ILE A 292 5.22 -5.14 -4.91
CA ILE A 292 5.22 -6.48 -4.37
C ILE A 292 3.77 -6.93 -4.17
N LYS A 293 3.36 -7.91 -4.97
CA LYS A 293 2.09 -8.62 -4.81
C LYS A 293 2.35 -9.92 -4.06
N VAL A 294 1.64 -10.15 -2.97
CA VAL A 294 1.60 -11.43 -2.24
C VAL A 294 0.24 -12.06 -2.42
N GLN A 295 0.20 -13.28 -2.95
CA GLN A 295 -1.04 -14.03 -3.17
C GLN A 295 -0.96 -15.40 -2.50
N VAL A 296 -2.03 -15.78 -1.80
CA VAL A 296 -2.28 -17.14 -1.33
C VAL A 296 -3.54 -17.64 -2.01
N ALA A 297 -3.43 -18.72 -2.77
CA ALA A 297 -4.54 -19.31 -3.52
C ALA A 297 -4.58 -20.83 -3.30
N TYR A 298 -5.71 -21.45 -3.61
CA TYR A 298 -5.73 -22.92 -3.73
C TYR A 298 -4.91 -23.36 -4.94
N THR A 299 -4.23 -24.51 -4.83
CA THR A 299 -3.47 -25.09 -5.95
C THR A 299 -4.36 -25.39 -7.17
N ASN A 300 -5.65 -25.67 -6.95
CA ASN A 300 -6.64 -25.91 -8.00
C ASN A 300 -7.40 -24.64 -8.46
N GLY A 301 -6.96 -23.45 -8.03
CA GLY A 301 -7.54 -22.17 -8.39
C GLY A 301 -8.52 -21.61 -7.35
N GLY A 302 -8.59 -20.28 -7.27
CA GLY A 302 -9.40 -19.55 -6.31
C GLY A 302 -8.54 -18.83 -5.27
N ASP A 303 -8.63 -17.50 -5.27
CA ASP A 303 -7.85 -16.65 -4.38
C ASP A 303 -8.41 -16.69 -2.95
N LEU A 304 -7.51 -16.89 -1.99
CA LEU A 304 -7.82 -16.83 -0.56
C LEU A 304 -7.38 -15.51 0.05
N PHE A 305 -6.24 -14.99 -0.40
CA PHE A 305 -5.69 -13.71 0.00
C PHE A 305 -4.89 -13.12 -1.15
N THR A 306 -5.01 -11.81 -1.31
CA THR A 306 -4.13 -11.00 -2.15
C THR A 306 -3.81 -9.72 -1.40
N GLY A 307 -2.54 -9.42 -1.24
CA GLY A 307 -2.04 -8.17 -0.67
C GLY A 307 -1.05 -7.52 -1.63
N TYR A 308 -0.98 -6.19 -1.56
CA TYR A 308 -0.08 -5.37 -2.34
C TYR A 308 0.66 -4.44 -1.38
N PHE A 309 1.95 -4.23 -1.63
CA PHE A 309 2.76 -3.21 -0.97
C PHE A 309 3.97 -2.89 -1.84
N ASN A 310 4.74 -1.88 -1.43
CA ASN A 310 5.84 -1.36 -2.21
C ASN A 310 7.08 -1.22 -1.36
N GLU A 311 8.21 -1.63 -1.91
CA GLU A 311 9.51 -1.49 -1.28
C GLU A 311 10.56 -1.11 -2.32
N ASN A 312 11.59 -0.39 -1.91
CA ASN A 312 12.75 -0.18 -2.79
C ASN A 312 13.60 -1.43 -2.78
N VAL A 313 14.09 -1.81 -3.96
CA VAL A 313 15.22 -2.74 -4.05
C VAL A 313 16.47 -1.92 -4.29
N ASP A 314 17.46 -2.05 -3.42
CA ASP A 314 18.78 -1.52 -3.70
C ASP A 314 19.39 -2.40 -4.81
N VAL A 315 19.57 -1.79 -5.99
CA VAL A 315 20.35 -2.40 -7.06
C VAL A 315 21.80 -2.15 -6.71
N GLU A 316 22.50 -3.17 -6.21
CA GLU A 316 23.97 -3.15 -6.26
C GLU A 316 24.35 -3.04 -7.75
N ASN A 317 24.68 -1.84 -8.19
CA ASN A 317 25.25 -1.67 -9.52
C ASN A 317 26.63 -2.35 -9.51
N PRO A 318 26.91 -3.24 -10.48
CA PRO A 318 28.23 -3.84 -10.61
C PRO A 318 29.32 -2.81 -10.94
#